data_AF-A0A6M1RMS1-F1
#
_entry.id   AF-A0A6M1RMS1-F1
#
_cell.length_a   1.000
_cell.length_b   1.000
_cell.length_c   1.000
_cell.angle_alpha   90.00
_cell.angle_beta   90.00
_cell.angle_gamma   90.00
#
_symmetry.space_group_name_H-M   'P 1'
#
loop_
_entity.id
_entity.type
_entity.pdbx_description
1 polymer ?
#
loop_
_entity_poly.entity_id
_entity_poly.type
_entity_poly.pdbx_seq_one_letter_code
_entity_poly.pdbx_strand_id
1 'polypeptide(L)'
;MSGKNIFLLVVVVALFGFSLYRVMDWLRPPDIQMVHTIRPNPRYDPARPVRRGGPGRLPYLVTFSLDRTVRLKEVRLVPTAMLATNKYASGLWHLVSDSNSIPVRAIVYGQPIRGMRPHVPGAWADPLEPGAEYTLLLQTDAGSVRYEFRTPSNLPVRR
;
A
#
# COMPACT_ATOMS: atom_id res chain seq x y z
N MET A 1 -34.23 -47.35 -6.25
CA MET A 1 -33.47 -46.62 -5.22
C MET A 1 -34.39 -46.37 -4.02
N SER A 2 -34.02 -46.85 -2.83
CA SER A 2 -34.77 -46.59 -1.59
C SER A 2 -34.55 -45.15 -1.13
N GLY A 3 -35.55 -44.52 -0.48
CA GLY A 3 -35.45 -43.15 0.02
C GLY A 3 -34.24 -42.91 0.95
N LYS A 4 -33.78 -43.95 1.66
CA LYS A 4 -32.54 -43.90 2.47
C LYS A 4 -31.28 -43.67 1.62
N ASN A 5 -31.22 -44.20 0.41
CA ASN A 5 -30.07 -44.04 -0.49
C ASN A 5 -30.03 -42.62 -1.08
N ILE A 6 -31.19 -42.02 -1.34
CA ILE A 6 -31.28 -40.63 -1.81
C ILE A 6 -30.84 -39.68 -0.69
N PHE A 7 -31.29 -39.92 0.55
CA PHE A 7 -30.86 -39.14 1.70
C PHE A 7 -29.34 -39.20 1.93
N LEU A 8 -28.75 -40.40 1.89
CA LEU A 8 -27.30 -40.59 1.99
C LEU A 8 -26.55 -39.83 0.88
N LEU A 9 -27.05 -39.88 -0.36
CA LEU A 9 -26.42 -39.20 -1.49
C LEU A 9 -26.44 -37.67 -1.33
N VAL A 10 -27.55 -37.11 -0.86
CA VAL A 10 -27.66 -35.66 -0.57
C VAL A 10 -26.68 -35.25 0.54
N VAL A 11 -26.56 -36.05 1.60
CA VAL A 11 -25.62 -35.78 2.70
C VAL A 11 -24.17 -35.82 2.21
N VAL A 12 -23.81 -36.80 1.38
CA VAL A 12 -22.46 -36.90 0.80
C VAL A 12 -22.17 -35.70 -0.09
N VAL A 13 -23.10 -35.28 -0.94
CA VAL A 13 -22.93 -34.09 -1.79
C VAL A 13 -22.80 -32.82 -0.96
N ALA A 14 -23.59 -32.67 0.11
CA ALA A 14 -23.51 -31.53 1.01
C ALA A 14 -22.16 -31.46 1.76
N LEU A 15 -21.68 -32.59 2.28
CA LEU A 15 -20.37 -32.69 2.94
C LEU A 15 -19.23 -32.43 1.96
N PHE A 16 -19.35 -32.93 0.72
CA PHE A 16 -18.36 -32.70 -0.33
C PHE A 16 -18.30 -31.21 -0.71
N GLY A 17 -19.46 -30.56 -0.92
CA GLY A 17 -19.53 -29.12 -1.19
C GLY A 17 -18.98 -28.27 -0.05
N PHE A 18 -19.29 -28.62 1.21
CA PHE A 18 -18.76 -27.93 2.39
C PHE A 18 -17.24 -28.09 2.52
N SER A 19 -16.71 -29.27 2.20
CA SER A 19 -15.26 -29.53 2.18
C SER A 19 -14.56 -28.67 1.13
N LEU A 20 -15.10 -28.62 -0.10
CA LEU A 20 -14.56 -27.77 -1.16
C LEU A 20 -14.59 -26.28 -0.80
N TYR A 21 -15.65 -25.82 -0.14
CA TYR A 21 -15.74 -24.45 0.35
C TYR A 21 -14.61 -24.12 1.34
N ARG A 22 -14.36 -25.01 2.32
CA ARG A 22 -13.26 -24.85 3.28
C ARG A 22 -11.88 -24.83 2.59
N VAL A 23 -11.68 -25.65 1.57
CA VAL A 23 -10.42 -25.69 0.80
C VAL A 23 -10.23 -24.42 -0.02
N MET A 24 -11.29 -23.88 -0.62
CA MET A 24 -11.23 -22.60 -1.35
C MET A 24 -10.86 -21.43 -0.44
N ASP A 25 -11.37 -21.41 0.80
CA ASP A 25 -11.00 -20.37 1.77
C ASP A 25 -9.53 -20.49 2.24
N TRP A 26 -8.96 -21.70 2.27
CA TRP A 26 -7.53 -21.90 2.53
C TRP A 26 -6.63 -21.43 1.37
N LEU A 27 -7.13 -21.40 0.14
CA LEU A 27 -6.38 -20.93 -1.02
C LEU A 27 -6.32 -19.40 -1.13
N ARG A 28 -7.02 -18.66 -0.26
CA ARG A 28 -6.89 -17.20 -0.24
C ARG A 28 -5.49 -16.82 0.24
N PRO A 29 -4.73 -16.04 -0.53
CA PRO A 29 -3.43 -15.57 -0.07
C PRO A 29 -3.61 -14.75 1.21
N PRO A 30 -2.68 -14.85 2.18
CA PRO A 30 -2.78 -14.10 3.43
C PRO A 30 -2.80 -12.60 3.13
N ASP A 31 -3.71 -11.89 3.81
CA ASP A 31 -3.80 -10.42 3.72
C ASP A 31 -2.48 -9.80 4.17
N ILE A 32 -1.96 -8.90 3.33
CA ILE A 32 -0.72 -8.17 3.61
C ILE A 32 -1.01 -7.16 4.71
N GLN A 33 -0.49 -7.41 5.91
CA GLN A 33 -0.62 -6.46 7.01
C GLN A 33 0.41 -5.35 6.85
N MET A 34 -0.03 -4.12 7.11
CA MET A 34 0.82 -2.94 7.03
C MET A 34 0.73 -2.11 8.30
N VAL A 35 1.87 -1.61 8.74
CA VAL A 35 1.98 -0.69 9.88
C VAL A 35 2.75 0.54 9.43
N HIS A 36 2.24 1.72 9.76
CA HIS A 36 2.95 2.97 9.52
C HIS A 36 3.67 3.44 10.78
N THR A 37 4.76 4.17 10.60
CA THR A 37 5.46 4.85 11.69
C THR A 37 5.94 6.20 11.21
N ILE A 38 5.67 7.24 12.00
CA ILE A 38 6.07 8.61 11.71
C ILE A 38 7.14 9.00 12.72
N ARG A 39 8.31 9.42 12.24
CA ARG A 39 9.44 9.82 13.09
C ARG A 39 10.09 11.10 12.56
N PRO A 40 10.72 11.91 13.42
CA PRO A 40 11.60 12.99 12.96
C PRO A 40 12.70 12.44 12.06
N ASN A 41 13.07 13.19 11.02
CA ASN A 41 14.17 12.81 10.13
C ASN A 41 15.51 13.34 10.66
N PRO A 42 16.41 12.48 11.18
CA PRO A 42 17.69 12.92 11.74
C PRO A 42 18.66 13.46 10.67
N ARG A 43 18.39 13.19 9.38
CA ARG A 43 19.23 13.63 8.25
C ARG A 43 18.63 14.85 7.53
N TYR A 44 17.58 15.45 8.09
CA TYR A 44 17.02 16.69 7.60
C TYR A 44 17.94 17.84 7.96
N ASP A 45 18.28 18.63 6.96
CA ASP A 45 19.09 19.83 7.11
C ASP A 45 18.37 20.94 6.32
N PRO A 46 17.80 21.95 7.02
CA PRO A 46 17.06 23.02 6.37
C PRO A 46 17.95 23.91 5.49
N ALA A 47 19.28 23.90 5.70
CA ALA A 47 20.22 24.72 4.93
C ALA A 47 20.60 24.08 3.57
N ARG A 48 20.26 22.80 3.34
CA ARG A 48 20.60 22.13 2.08
C ARG A 48 19.62 22.47 0.95
N PRO A 49 20.12 22.91 -0.23
CA PRO A 49 19.27 23.17 -1.38
C PRO A 49 18.60 21.89 -1.89
N VAL A 50 17.31 21.98 -2.19
CA VAL A 50 16.53 20.87 -2.76
C VAL A 50 16.94 20.67 -4.22
N ARG A 51 17.27 19.44 -4.58
CA ARG A 51 17.46 19.06 -5.98
C ARG A 51 16.09 19.05 -6.66
N ARG A 52 15.90 19.94 -7.66
CA ARG A 52 14.70 19.99 -8.49
C ARG A 52 14.53 18.63 -9.20
N GLY A 53 13.38 17.97 -8.98
CA GLY A 53 13.04 16.68 -9.60
C GLY A 53 13.63 15.43 -8.91
N GLY A 54 14.21 15.56 -7.71
CA GLY A 54 14.69 14.43 -6.91
C GLY A 54 13.94 14.27 -5.58
N PRO A 55 14.18 13.16 -4.84
CA PRO A 55 13.62 12.95 -3.51
C PRO A 55 13.99 14.09 -2.57
N GLY A 56 13.02 14.96 -2.28
CA GLY A 56 13.14 16.01 -1.27
C GLY A 56 13.32 15.38 0.10
N ARG A 57 14.27 15.90 0.90
CA ARG A 57 14.39 15.48 2.30
C ARG A 57 13.31 16.18 3.11
N LEU A 58 12.32 15.42 3.54
CA LEU A 58 11.28 15.90 4.45
C LEU A 58 11.82 15.96 5.90
N PRO A 59 11.30 16.86 6.75
CA PRO A 59 11.67 16.95 8.17
C PRO A 59 11.20 15.75 9.00
N TYR A 60 10.33 14.91 8.43
CA TYR A 60 9.84 13.67 9.02
C TYR A 60 10.00 12.51 8.03
N LEU A 61 9.95 11.30 8.57
CA LEU A 61 9.97 10.04 7.84
C LEU A 61 8.65 9.34 8.12
N VAL A 62 7.89 9.05 7.06
CA VAL A 62 6.75 8.13 7.13
C VAL A 62 7.20 6.81 6.56
N THR A 63 7.41 5.83 7.43
CA THR A 63 7.80 4.47 7.03
C THR A 63 6.57 3.59 7.09
N PHE A 64 6.33 2.83 6.03
CA PHE A 64 5.31 1.80 6.00
C PHE A 64 6.00 0.44 5.93
N SER A 65 5.78 -0.37 6.96
CA SER A 65 6.35 -1.70 7.09
C SER A 65 5.29 -2.74 6.73
N LEU A 66 5.68 -3.72 5.92
CA LEU A 66 4.89 -4.86 5.51
C LEU A 66 5.28 -6.07 6.37
N ASP A 67 4.31 -6.92 6.68
CA ASP A 67 4.53 -8.17 7.41
C ASP A 67 5.50 -9.12 6.69
N ARG A 68 5.40 -9.19 5.36
CA ARG A 68 6.20 -10.03 4.47
C ARG A 68 6.92 -9.23 3.39
N THR A 69 7.88 -9.88 2.73
CA THR A 69 8.56 -9.30 1.57
C THR A 69 7.69 -9.45 0.32
N VAL A 70 7.44 -8.35 -0.38
CA VAL A 70 6.63 -8.30 -1.62
C VAL A 70 7.34 -7.52 -2.71
N ARG A 71 6.98 -7.78 -3.98
CA ARG A 71 7.42 -6.96 -5.09
C ARG A 71 6.32 -5.95 -5.42
N LEU A 72 6.65 -4.67 -5.34
CA LEU A 72 5.73 -3.58 -5.67
C LEU A 72 5.70 -3.35 -7.17
N LYS A 73 4.50 -3.20 -7.72
CA LYS A 73 4.22 -2.76 -9.10
C LYS A 73 3.82 -1.30 -9.13
N GLU A 74 2.99 -0.87 -8.19
CA GLU A 74 2.52 0.51 -8.09
C GLU A 74 2.46 0.91 -6.61
N VAL A 75 2.88 2.14 -6.33
CA VAL A 75 2.73 2.80 -5.03
C VAL A 75 2.10 4.15 -5.28
N ARG A 76 0.93 4.38 -4.70
CA ARG A 76 0.22 5.64 -4.82
C ARG A 76 -0.27 6.13 -3.47
N LEU A 77 0.09 7.35 -3.10
CA LEU A 77 -0.45 8.02 -1.92
C LEU A 77 -1.37 9.16 -2.36
N VAL A 78 -2.61 9.15 -1.87
CA VAL A 78 -3.65 10.14 -2.23
C VAL A 78 -4.30 10.67 -0.95
N PRO A 79 -4.70 11.94 -0.87
CA PRO A 79 -5.57 12.41 0.21
C PRO A 79 -6.89 11.64 0.17
N THR A 80 -7.36 11.16 1.33
CA THR A 80 -8.61 10.38 1.40
C THR A 80 -9.79 11.17 0.82
N ALA A 81 -9.85 12.47 1.09
CA ALA A 81 -10.86 13.38 0.55
C ALA A 81 -10.84 13.44 -0.99
N MET A 82 -9.65 13.50 -1.61
CA MET A 82 -9.53 13.53 -3.06
C MET A 82 -9.90 12.19 -3.71
N LEU A 83 -9.61 11.07 -3.05
CA LEU A 83 -9.99 9.75 -3.53
C LEU A 83 -11.51 9.55 -3.52
N ALA A 84 -12.22 10.18 -2.57
CA ALA A 84 -13.68 10.14 -2.50
C ALA A 84 -14.34 10.94 -3.64
N THR A 85 -13.74 12.07 -4.04
CA THR A 85 -14.28 12.93 -5.10
C THR A 85 -13.82 12.51 -6.50
N ASN A 86 -12.60 11.98 -6.65
CA ASN A 86 -12.03 11.63 -7.95
C ASN A 86 -11.25 10.31 -7.88
N LYS A 87 -11.75 9.29 -8.60
CA LYS A 87 -11.09 7.98 -8.74
C LYS A 87 -9.68 8.06 -9.36
N TYR A 88 -9.40 9.10 -10.14
CA TYR A 88 -8.12 9.33 -10.82
C TYR A 88 -7.33 10.51 -10.23
N ALA A 89 -7.57 10.87 -8.97
CA ALA A 89 -6.80 11.93 -8.33
C ALA A 89 -5.29 11.64 -8.45
N SER A 90 -4.56 12.64 -8.95
CA SER A 90 -3.10 12.61 -8.99
C SER A 90 -2.59 12.50 -7.56
N GLY A 91 -2.00 11.35 -7.22
CA GLY A 91 -1.45 11.13 -5.88
C GLY A 91 -0.26 12.04 -5.61
N LEU A 92 -0.06 12.45 -4.35
CA LEU A 92 1.11 13.23 -3.92
C LEU A 92 2.40 12.46 -4.19
N TRP A 93 2.33 11.13 -4.19
CA TRP A 93 3.43 10.25 -4.50
C TRP A 93 2.91 9.10 -5.34
N HIS A 94 3.44 8.96 -6.55
CA HIS A 94 3.00 7.94 -7.49
C HIS A 94 4.21 7.30 -8.19
N LEU A 95 4.54 6.09 -7.77
CA LEU A 95 5.62 5.29 -8.34
C LEU A 95 5.05 4.07 -9.05
N VAL A 96 5.59 3.75 -10.22
CA VAL A 96 5.24 2.58 -11.03
C VAL A 96 6.50 1.81 -11.38
N SER A 97 6.37 0.50 -11.53
CA SER A 97 7.42 -0.40 -12.03
C SER A 97 6.95 -1.06 -13.33
N ASP A 98 7.83 -1.09 -14.34
CA ASP A 98 7.52 -1.67 -15.65
C ASP A 98 7.45 -3.20 -15.61
N SER A 99 8.18 -3.85 -14.71
CA SER A 99 8.26 -5.32 -14.61
C SER A 99 7.90 -5.79 -13.21
N ASN A 100 8.68 -5.40 -12.21
CA ASN A 100 8.44 -5.51 -10.77
C ASN A 100 9.59 -4.78 -10.05
N SER A 101 9.32 -4.19 -8.89
CA SER A 101 10.39 -3.69 -8.03
C SER A 101 11.16 -4.83 -7.35
N ILE A 102 12.30 -4.48 -6.75
CA ILE A 102 13.04 -5.40 -5.89
C ILE A 102 12.14 -5.79 -4.70
N PRO A 103 12.21 -7.03 -4.20
CA PRO A 103 11.47 -7.44 -3.01
C PRO A 103 11.76 -6.49 -1.82
N VAL A 104 10.72 -5.86 -1.29
CA VAL A 104 10.80 -4.93 -0.17
C VAL A 104 9.88 -5.35 0.97
N ARG A 105 10.32 -5.05 2.19
CA ARG A 105 9.55 -5.25 3.43
C ARG A 105 9.14 -3.93 4.09
N ALA A 106 9.76 -2.83 3.70
CA ALA A 106 9.36 -1.51 4.16
C ALA A 106 9.62 -0.49 3.05
N ILE A 107 8.78 0.54 3.01
CA ILE A 107 8.92 1.68 2.13
C ILE A 107 8.88 2.97 2.94
N VAL A 108 9.63 3.97 2.51
CA VAL A 108 9.66 5.28 3.14
C VAL A 108 9.08 6.29 2.16
N TYR A 109 8.11 7.06 2.62
CA TYR A 109 7.47 8.11 1.82
C TYR A 109 8.52 9.07 1.25
N GLY A 110 8.40 9.35 -0.05
CA GLY A 110 9.31 10.23 -0.76
C GLY A 110 10.74 9.69 -0.94
N GLN A 111 11.02 8.43 -0.61
CA GLN A 111 12.31 7.80 -0.93
C GLN A 111 12.25 6.99 -2.23
N PRO A 112 13.38 6.91 -2.97
CA PRO A 112 13.46 6.09 -4.17
C PRO A 112 13.41 4.62 -3.81
N ILE A 113 12.48 3.90 -4.42
CA ILE A 113 12.39 2.44 -4.35
C ILE A 113 13.10 1.87 -5.57
N ARG A 114 14.03 0.95 -5.36
CA ARG A 114 14.80 0.35 -6.45
C ARG A 114 13.90 -0.44 -7.39
N GLY A 115 14.00 -0.15 -8.69
CA GLY A 115 13.14 -0.76 -9.72
C GLY A 115 11.81 -0.04 -9.91
N MET A 116 11.58 1.10 -9.23
CA MET A 116 10.42 1.96 -9.45
C MET A 116 10.83 3.32 -9.99
N ARG A 117 9.92 3.92 -10.75
CA ARG A 117 10.05 5.26 -11.33
C ARG A 117 8.77 6.06 -11.05
N PRO A 118 8.86 7.39 -10.95
CA PRO A 118 7.67 8.21 -10.84
C PRO A 118 6.81 8.07 -12.09
N HIS A 119 5.50 7.94 -11.91
CA HIS A 119 4.55 7.80 -13.02
C HIS A 119 4.59 9.01 -13.95
N VAL A 120 4.68 10.21 -13.37
CA VAL A 120 4.87 11.46 -14.11
C VAL A 120 6.33 11.89 -13.98
N PRO A 121 7.07 12.07 -15.09
CA PRO A 121 8.46 12.51 -15.05
C PRO A 121 8.63 13.80 -14.23
N GLY A 122 9.50 13.75 -13.22
CA GLY A 122 9.78 14.89 -12.34
C GLY A 122 8.79 15.09 -11.19
N ALA A 123 7.64 14.41 -11.18
CA ALA A 123 6.71 14.40 -10.05
C ALA A 123 7.18 13.36 -9.03
N TRP A 124 7.65 13.82 -7.87
CA TRP A 124 8.19 12.93 -6.85
C TRP A 124 7.19 12.71 -5.72
N ALA A 125 7.41 13.37 -4.58
CA ALA A 125 6.56 13.28 -3.41
C ALA A 125 6.36 14.69 -2.87
N ASP A 126 5.11 15.11 -2.78
CA ASP A 126 4.76 16.39 -2.19
C ASP A 126 4.73 16.30 -0.65
N PRO A 127 4.97 17.40 0.08
CA PRO A 127 4.88 17.40 1.53
C PRO A 127 3.46 17.01 1.98
N LEU A 128 3.37 16.14 2.98
CA LEU A 128 2.10 15.84 3.67
C LEU A 128 1.71 17.01 4.57
N GLU A 129 0.41 17.29 4.61
CA GLU A 129 -0.21 18.26 5.49
C GLU A 129 -0.44 17.66 6.88
N PRO A 130 -0.27 18.45 7.97
CA PRO A 130 -0.53 17.98 9.32
C PRO A 130 -2.02 17.73 9.58
N GLY A 131 -2.34 16.65 10.28
CA GLY A 131 -3.72 16.33 10.69
C GLY A 131 -4.63 15.83 9.58
N ALA A 132 -4.10 15.71 8.35
CA ALA A 132 -4.81 15.21 7.18
C ALA A 132 -4.80 13.68 7.10
N GLU A 133 -5.85 13.13 6.48
CA GLU A 133 -6.01 11.70 6.20
C GLU A 133 -5.56 11.35 4.79
N TYR A 134 -4.79 10.27 4.69
CA TYR A 134 -4.25 9.77 3.45
C TYR A 134 -4.54 8.29 3.28
N THR A 135 -4.82 7.90 2.03
CA THR A 135 -4.92 6.52 1.60
C THR A 135 -3.69 6.15 0.79
N LEU A 136 -2.97 5.13 1.25
CA LEU A 136 -1.91 4.46 0.53
C LEU A 136 -2.50 3.27 -0.24
N LEU A 137 -2.35 3.31 -1.56
CA LEU A 137 -2.72 2.25 -2.48
C LEU A 137 -1.44 1.59 -2.98
N LEU A 138 -1.32 0.29 -2.73
CA LEU A 138 -0.19 -0.52 -3.17
C LEU A 138 -0.70 -1.60 -4.11
N GLN A 139 -0.04 -1.73 -5.25
CA GLN A 139 -0.21 -2.89 -6.11
C GLN A 139 1.06 -3.72 -6.02
N THR A 140 0.91 -4.99 -5.66
CA THR A 140 2.01 -5.92 -5.49
C THR A 140 1.86 -7.12 -6.42
N ASP A 141 2.86 -8.01 -6.42
CA ASP A 141 2.76 -9.31 -7.06
C ASP A 141 1.76 -10.26 -6.39
N ALA A 142 1.50 -10.08 -5.09
CA ALA A 142 0.58 -10.90 -4.31
C ALA A 142 -0.85 -10.33 -4.22
N GLY A 143 -1.08 -9.08 -4.65
CA GLY A 143 -2.40 -8.45 -4.61
C GLY A 143 -2.35 -6.93 -4.43
N SER A 144 -3.53 -6.32 -4.31
CA SER A 144 -3.67 -4.88 -4.05
C SER A 144 -3.99 -4.64 -2.58
N VAL A 145 -3.31 -3.66 -1.96
CA VAL A 145 -3.49 -3.28 -0.55
C VAL A 145 -3.93 -1.82 -0.49
N ARG A 146 -4.96 -1.55 0.29
CA ARG A 146 -5.41 -0.21 0.65
C ARG A 146 -5.17 0.00 2.14
N TYR A 147 -4.39 1.02 2.48
CA TYR A 147 -4.06 1.34 3.85
C TYR A 147 -4.34 2.81 4.13
N GLU A 148 -5.16 3.08 5.13
CA GLU A 148 -5.53 4.45 5.50
C GLU A 148 -4.80 4.83 6.78
N PHE A 149 -4.23 6.05 6.80
CA PHE A 149 -3.58 6.58 7.97
C PHE A 149 -3.78 8.08 8.08
N ARG A 150 -3.62 8.57 9.30
CA ARG A 150 -3.71 9.99 9.61
C ARG A 150 -2.35 10.52 10.03
N THR A 151 -1.99 11.67 9.49
CA THR A 151 -0.80 12.38 9.96
C THR A 151 -1.07 13.06 11.30
N PRO A 152 -0.09 13.15 12.20
CA PRO A 152 -0.28 13.87 13.45
C PRO A 152 -0.37 15.38 13.17
N SER A 153 -1.15 16.09 13.99
CA SER A 153 -1.36 17.53 13.86
C SER A 153 -0.11 18.37 14.11
N ASN A 154 0.89 17.82 14.81
CA ASN A 154 2.18 18.47 15.09
C ASN A 154 3.27 18.17 14.04
N LEU A 155 2.89 17.67 12.88
CA LEU A 155 3.84 17.30 11.83
C LEU A 155 4.58 18.57 11.33
N PRO A 156 5.92 18.61 11.37
CA PRO A 156 6.65 19.80 10.99
C PRO A 156 6.49 20.05 9.49
N VAL A 157 5.84 21.17 9.16
CA VAL A 157 5.69 21.63 7.77
C VAL A 157 6.95 22.37 7.37
N ARG A 158 7.42 22.09 6.16
CA ARG A 158 8.47 22.88 5.54
C ARG A 158 7.86 24.24 5.15
N ARG A 159 8.17 25.29 5.92
CA ARG A 159 7.86 26.69 5.57
C ARG A 159 8.74 27.17 4.43
#